data_AF-A0A0F9P8B2-F1
#
_entry.id   AF-A0A0F9P8B2-F1
#
_cell.length_a   1.000
_cell.length_b   1.000
_cell.length_c   1.000
_cell.angle_alpha   90.00
_cell.angle_beta   90.00
_cell.angle_gamma   90.00
#
_symmetry.space_group_name_H-M   'P 1'
#
loop_
_entity.id
_entity.type
_entity.pdbx_description
1 polymer ?
#
loop_
_entity_poly.entity_id
_entity_poly.type
_entity_poly.pdbx_seq_one_letter_code
_entity_poly.pdbx_strand_id
1 'polypeptide(L)'
;MQAKILGEGLISLLLAADCGVCQHPLEPFNITYVCIDCWSKIKWLKAPYCSKCSRPFSSTFKSIPTFLCPECRRQNVYFKRAFIPTPYEGVMKKVIHLLKYNKKTGIMRTLKKIIKSYFDHLNSSFPCLDLVV
;
A
#
# COMPACT_ATOMS: atom_id res chain seq x y z
N MET A 1 7.70 -10.81 39.18
CA MET A 1 8.12 -10.62 37.77
C MET A 1 8.02 -11.89 36.90
N GLN A 2 7.56 -13.04 37.42
CA GLN A 2 7.46 -14.31 36.67
C GLN A 2 6.06 -14.61 36.07
N ALA A 3 4.99 -14.07 36.66
CA ALA A 3 3.61 -14.34 36.22
C ALA A 3 3.23 -13.69 34.88
N LYS A 4 3.91 -12.60 34.46
CA LYS A 4 3.65 -11.91 33.19
C LYS A 4 4.02 -12.77 31.97
N ILE A 5 5.15 -13.48 32.06
CA ILE A 5 5.73 -14.26 30.95
C ILE A 5 4.89 -15.52 30.66
N LEU A 6 4.37 -16.17 31.71
CA LEU A 6 3.50 -17.35 31.59
C LEU A 6 2.14 -17.01 30.98
N GLY A 7 1.55 -15.86 31.35
CA GLY A 7 0.30 -15.40 30.76
C GLY A 7 0.44 -15.02 29.28
N GLU A 8 1.54 -14.35 28.91
CA GLU A 8 1.84 -13.98 27.53
C GLU A 8 2.09 -15.19 26.62
N GLY A 9 2.72 -16.25 27.15
CA GLY A 9 2.93 -17.51 26.43
C GLY A 9 1.63 -18.27 26.11
N LEU A 10 0.71 -18.37 27.08
CA LEU A 10 -0.60 -19.01 26.89
C LEU A 10 -1.50 -18.25 25.91
N ILE A 11 -1.49 -16.92 25.96
CA ILE A 11 -2.21 -16.06 25.00
C ILE A 11 -1.62 -16.22 23.61
N SER A 12 -0.29 -16.33 23.48
CA SER A 12 0.36 -16.56 22.18
C SER A 12 0.00 -17.93 21.58
N LEU A 13 -0.19 -18.97 22.39
CA LEU A 13 -0.63 -20.27 21.87
C LEU A 13 -2.10 -20.30 21.42
N LEU A 14 -2.97 -19.51 22.07
CA LEU A 14 -4.41 -19.47 21.77
C LEU A 14 -4.79 -18.37 20.76
N LEU A 15 -3.98 -17.31 20.63
CA LEU A 15 -4.21 -16.13 19.78
C LEU A 15 -3.03 -15.79 18.85
N ALA A 16 -2.09 -16.71 18.59
CA ALA A 16 -1.09 -16.51 17.53
C ALA A 16 -1.80 -16.33 16.19
N ALA A 17 -2.01 -15.08 15.81
CA ALA A 17 -2.47 -14.73 14.49
C ALA A 17 -1.27 -14.83 13.55
N ASP A 18 -1.39 -15.64 12.51
CA ASP A 18 -0.39 -15.64 11.45
C ASP A 18 -0.52 -14.42 10.55
N CYS A 19 0.58 -14.00 9.96
CA CYS A 19 0.62 -12.94 8.97
C CYS A 19 -0.27 -13.33 7.78
N GLY A 20 -1.24 -12.47 7.43
CA GLY A 20 -2.15 -12.70 6.30
C GLY A 20 -1.49 -12.71 4.91
N VAL A 21 -0.16 -12.57 4.83
CA VAL A 21 0.61 -12.51 3.58
C VAL A 21 1.60 -13.66 3.45
N CYS A 22 2.41 -13.91 4.48
CA CYS A 22 3.48 -14.91 4.51
C CYS A 22 3.25 -16.05 5.50
N GLN A 23 2.15 -16.03 6.27
CA GLN A 23 1.78 -17.06 7.25
C GLN A 23 2.79 -17.29 8.38
N HIS A 24 3.76 -16.40 8.56
CA HIS A 24 4.63 -16.46 9.73
C HIS A 24 3.90 -15.95 10.96
N PRO A 25 4.18 -16.50 12.16
CA PRO A 25 3.58 -16.03 13.41
C PRO A 25 3.80 -14.53 13.60
N LEU A 26 2.73 -13.79 13.92
CA LEU A 26 2.86 -12.40 14.31
C LEU A 26 3.23 -12.28 15.78
N GLU A 27 3.88 -11.17 16.11
CA GLU A 27 4.03 -10.76 17.50
C GLU A 27 2.65 -10.64 18.19
N PRO A 28 2.57 -10.99 19.48
CA PRO A 28 1.38 -10.71 20.29
C PRO A 28 0.92 -9.27 20.09
N PHE A 29 -0.40 -9.06 19.99
CA PHE A 29 -1.03 -7.75 19.82
C PHE A 29 -0.74 -7.02 18.50
N ASN A 30 -0.21 -7.71 17.47
CA ASN A 30 -0.11 -7.13 16.14
C ASN A 30 -1.50 -6.93 15.50
N ILE A 31 -2.00 -5.71 15.60
CA ILE A 31 -3.28 -5.29 15.03
C ILE A 31 -3.24 -4.94 13.54
N THR A 32 -2.07 -5.03 12.89
CA THR A 32 -1.94 -4.73 11.44
C THR A 32 -2.18 -5.97 10.57
N TYR A 33 -2.25 -7.17 11.17
CA TYR A 33 -2.46 -8.46 10.49
C TYR A 33 -1.37 -8.86 9.49
N VAL A 34 -0.30 -8.08 9.39
CA VAL A 34 0.80 -8.27 8.42
C VAL A 34 2.11 -7.95 9.12
N CYS A 35 3.11 -8.84 8.98
CA CYS A 35 4.40 -8.67 9.65
C CYS A 35 5.22 -7.54 9.04
N ILE A 36 6.21 -7.04 9.79
CA ILE A 36 7.11 -5.96 9.36
C ILE A 36 7.87 -6.32 8.08
N ASP A 37 8.28 -7.58 7.92
CA ASP A 37 8.99 -8.07 6.73
C ASP A 37 8.11 -8.07 5.47
N CYS A 38 6.80 -8.26 5.62
CA CYS A 38 5.89 -8.11 4.49
C CYS A 38 5.69 -6.63 4.16
N TRP A 39 5.53 -5.78 5.17
CA TRP A 39 5.43 -4.33 4.94
C TRP A 39 6.68 -3.77 4.26
N SER A 40 7.88 -4.22 4.63
CA SER A 40 9.14 -3.77 4.03
C SER A 40 9.32 -4.18 2.56
N LYS A 41 8.59 -5.21 2.10
CA LYS A 41 8.60 -5.67 0.69
C LYS A 41 7.66 -4.88 -0.22
N ILE A 42 6.89 -3.94 0.31
CA ILE A 42 6.06 -3.06 -0.52
C ILE A 42 6.96 -2.15 -1.34
N LYS A 43 6.73 -2.15 -2.66
CA LYS A 43 7.43 -1.29 -3.59
C LYS A 43 6.72 0.05 -3.68
N TRP A 44 7.50 1.12 -3.75
CA TRP A 44 7.03 2.43 -4.16
C TRP A 44 6.97 2.51 -5.68
N LEU A 45 5.99 3.24 -6.21
CA LEU A 45 5.95 3.55 -7.64
C LEU A 45 7.15 4.44 -7.99
N LYS A 46 8.00 3.97 -8.90
CA LYS A 46 9.20 4.70 -9.33
C LYS A 46 9.03 5.25 -10.74
N ALA A 47 9.61 6.43 -10.97
CA ALA A 47 9.70 7.01 -12.30
C ALA A 47 10.49 6.10 -13.26
N PRO A 48 10.22 6.14 -14.57
CA PRO A 48 9.28 7.07 -15.23
C PRO A 48 7.84 6.52 -15.28
N TYR A 49 6.87 7.38 -14.99
CA TYR A 49 5.43 7.08 -15.07
C TYR A 49 4.66 8.27 -15.65
N CYS A 50 3.43 8.01 -16.11
CA CYS A 50 2.54 9.02 -16.67
C CYS A 50 2.17 10.08 -15.63
N SER A 51 2.33 11.37 -15.95
CA SER A 51 2.01 12.48 -15.03
C SER A 51 0.51 12.61 -14.73
N LYS A 52 -0.36 12.09 -15.62
CA LYS A 52 -1.82 12.12 -15.45
C LYS A 52 -2.37 10.90 -14.72
N CYS A 53 -2.05 9.69 -15.17
CA CYS A 53 -2.62 8.45 -14.61
C CYS A 53 -1.66 7.63 -13.75
N SER A 54 -0.41 8.07 -13.57
CA SER A 54 0.65 7.35 -12.83
C SER A 54 0.97 5.94 -13.33
N ARG A 55 0.55 5.58 -14.55
CA ARG A 55 0.93 4.31 -15.18
C ARG A 55 2.44 4.31 -15.47
N PRO A 56 3.20 3.29 -15.03
CA PRO A 56 4.61 3.13 -15.40
C PRO A 56 4.78 3.06 -16.92
N PHE A 57 5.83 3.70 -17.44
CA PHE A 57 6.20 3.53 -18.84
C PHE A 57 6.90 2.18 -19.05
N SER A 58 6.58 1.48 -20.13
CA SER A 58 7.40 0.35 -20.57
C SER A 58 8.77 0.87 -21.06
N SER A 59 9.79 0.02 -20.98
CA SER A 59 11.20 0.31 -21.31
C SER A 59 11.44 0.94 -22.69
N THR A 60 10.45 0.87 -23.59
CA THR A 60 10.47 1.42 -24.95
C THR A 60 10.22 2.93 -25.01
N PHE A 61 9.65 3.55 -23.97
CA PHE A 61 9.31 4.99 -23.95
C PHE A 61 10.36 5.82 -23.21
N LYS A 62 11.58 5.92 -23.76
CA LYS A 62 12.65 6.76 -23.18
C LYS A 62 12.77 8.16 -23.80
N SER A 63 12.06 8.48 -24.88
CA SER A 63 12.40 9.62 -25.75
C SER A 63 11.23 10.53 -26.13
N ILE A 64 10.28 10.79 -25.22
CA ILE A 64 9.18 11.71 -25.50
C ILE A 64 9.13 12.82 -24.43
N PRO A 65 9.15 14.11 -24.80
CA PRO A 65 9.10 15.25 -23.86
C PRO A 65 7.77 15.37 -23.11
N THR A 66 6.73 14.66 -23.58
CA THR A 66 5.45 14.52 -22.89
C THR A 66 5.46 13.30 -21.96
N PHE A 67 5.45 13.55 -20.64
CA PHE A 67 5.23 12.56 -19.57
C PHE A 67 3.82 11.91 -19.60
N LEU A 68 3.17 11.78 -20.76
CA LEU A 68 1.83 11.21 -20.91
C LEU A 68 1.88 9.88 -21.66
N CYS A 69 1.18 8.87 -21.13
CA CYS A 69 0.98 7.59 -21.82
C CYS A 69 0.07 7.74 -23.06
N PRO A 70 0.14 6.80 -24.02
CA PRO A 70 -0.68 6.86 -25.24
C PRO A 70 -2.18 7.00 -24.96
N GLU A 71 -2.68 6.34 -23.92
CA GLU A 71 -4.10 6.40 -23.55
C GLU A 71 -4.50 7.79 -23.03
N CYS A 72 -3.67 8.39 -22.17
CA CYS A 72 -3.90 9.76 -21.68
C CYS A 72 -3.72 10.83 -22.75
N ARG A 73 -3.04 10.53 -23.86
CA ARG A 73 -2.95 11.42 -25.02
C ARG A 73 -4.17 11.32 -25.94
N ARG A 74 -4.71 10.10 -26.12
CA ARG A 74 -5.81 9.83 -27.07
C ARG A 74 -7.19 10.09 -26.49
N GLN A 75 -7.37 9.90 -25.17
CA GLN A 75 -8.69 9.94 -24.54
C GLN A 75 -8.76 10.99 -23.42
N ASN A 76 -9.95 11.60 -23.30
CA ASN A 76 -10.32 12.34 -22.11
C ASN A 76 -10.68 11.33 -21.00
N VAL A 77 -9.71 11.05 -20.12
CA VAL A 77 -9.99 10.35 -18.87
C VAL A 77 -10.89 11.19 -17.97
N TYR A 78 -11.83 10.56 -17.27
CA TYR A 78 -12.80 11.20 -16.37
C TYR A 78 -12.21 11.69 -15.03
N PHE A 79 -10.89 11.78 -14.93
CA PHE A 79 -10.19 12.27 -13.74
C PHE A 79 -9.10 13.26 -14.14
N LYS A 80 -8.81 14.22 -13.25
CA LYS A 80 -7.76 15.22 -13.47
C LYS A 80 -6.38 14.60 -13.31
N ARG A 81 -6.18 13.85 -12.23
CA ARG A 81 -4.91 13.18 -11.90
C ARG A 81 -5.18 11.97 -11.01
N ALA A 82 -4.44 10.88 -11.23
CA ALA A 82 -4.41 9.73 -10.34
C ALA A 82 -3.12 9.78 -9.51
N PHE A 83 -3.23 9.39 -8.25
CA PHE A 83 -2.10 9.28 -7.31
C PHE A 83 -1.93 7.83 -6.92
N ILE A 84 -0.82 7.23 -7.33
CA ILE A 84 -0.53 5.82 -7.09
C ILE A 84 0.79 5.73 -6.32
N PRO A 85 0.76 5.67 -4.97
CA PRO A 85 1.98 5.59 -4.17
C PRO A 85 2.72 4.26 -4.39
N THR A 86 1.96 3.18 -4.56
CA THR A 86 2.47 1.80 -4.63
C THR A 86 1.72 1.05 -5.73
N PRO A 87 2.41 0.25 -6.56
CA PRO A 87 1.74 -0.59 -7.55
C PRO A 87 0.88 -1.67 -6.89
N TYR A 88 -0.21 -2.04 -7.55
CA TYR A 88 -1.13 -3.09 -7.10
C TYR A 88 -0.57 -4.49 -7.43
N GLU A 89 0.52 -4.86 -6.77
CA GLU A 89 1.19 -6.15 -6.95
C GLU A 89 1.73 -6.70 -5.62
N GLY A 90 2.18 -7.96 -5.64
CA GLY A 90 2.89 -8.59 -4.53
C GLY A 90 2.17 -8.46 -3.17
N VAL A 91 2.89 -7.94 -2.18
CA VAL A 91 2.35 -7.73 -0.82
C VAL A 91 1.20 -6.73 -0.80
N MET A 92 1.31 -5.61 -1.54
CA MET A 92 0.28 -4.57 -1.53
C MET A 92 -1.08 -5.12 -2.02
N LYS A 93 -1.06 -5.95 -3.06
CA LYS A 93 -2.27 -6.65 -3.53
C LYS A 93 -2.90 -7.48 -2.42
N LYS A 94 -2.11 -8.34 -1.74
CA LYS A 94 -2.60 -9.19 -0.64
C LYS A 94 -3.15 -8.36 0.54
N VAL A 95 -2.46 -7.28 0.91
CA VAL A 95 -2.90 -6.33 1.95
C VAL A 95 -4.26 -5.72 1.62
N ILE A 96 -4.46 -5.24 0.38
CA ILE A 96 -5.75 -4.68 -0.05
C ILE A 96 -6.84 -5.76 -0.06
N HIS A 97 -6.53 -6.99 -0.43
CA HIS A 97 -7.48 -8.11 -0.35
C HIS A 97 -7.92 -8.39 1.10
N LEU A 98 -6.99 -8.43 2.04
CA LEU A 98 -7.31 -8.62 3.46
C LEU A 98 -8.26 -7.53 3.99
N LEU A 99 -8.06 -6.29 3.53
CA LEU A 99 -8.95 -5.18 3.87
C LEU A 99 -10.34 -5.34 3.21
N LYS A 100 -10.39 -5.50 1.88
CA LYS A 100 -11.63 -5.51 1.09
C LYS A 100 -12.51 -6.73 1.39
N TYR A 101 -11.91 -7.91 1.55
CA TYR A 101 -12.65 -9.19 1.58
C TYR A 101 -12.62 -9.87 2.94
N ASN A 102 -11.58 -9.64 3.75
CA ASN A 102 -11.46 -10.26 5.08
C ASN A 102 -11.74 -9.29 6.24
N LYS A 103 -12.15 -8.05 5.94
CA LYS A 103 -12.50 -6.99 6.90
C LYS A 103 -11.40 -6.72 7.95
N LYS A 104 -10.13 -6.91 7.58
CA LYS A 104 -8.96 -6.69 8.45
C LYS A 104 -8.65 -5.19 8.55
N THR A 105 -9.53 -4.44 9.21
CA THR A 105 -9.53 -2.96 9.25
C THR A 105 -8.28 -2.36 9.90
N GLY A 106 -7.58 -3.09 10.77
CA GLY A 106 -6.32 -2.63 11.37
C GLY A 106 -5.21 -2.32 10.37
N ILE A 107 -5.26 -2.90 9.16
CA ILE A 107 -4.41 -2.56 8.01
C ILE A 107 -4.52 -1.07 7.63
N MET A 108 -5.68 -0.46 7.82
CA MET A 108 -5.96 0.92 7.45
C MET A 108 -5.00 1.90 8.11
N ARG A 109 -4.53 1.62 9.33
CA ARG A 109 -3.55 2.47 10.02
C ARG A 109 -2.24 2.58 9.25
N THR A 110 -1.76 1.48 8.68
CA THR A 110 -0.52 1.47 7.90
C THR A 110 -0.73 2.07 6.52
N LEU A 111 -1.87 1.79 5.86
CA LEU A 111 -2.20 2.43 4.58
C LEU A 111 -2.27 3.96 4.69
N LYS A 112 -2.87 4.49 5.76
CA LYS A 112 -2.86 5.93 6.06
C LYS A 112 -1.45 6.50 6.16
N LYS A 113 -0.51 5.78 6.79
CA LYS A 113 0.90 6.21 6.88
C LYS A 113 1.57 6.23 5.51
N ILE A 114 1.32 5.23 4.67
CA ILE A 114 1.85 5.18 3.29
C ILE A 114 1.33 6.36 2.48
N ILE A 115 0.02 6.61 2.52
CA ILE A 115 -0.61 7.73 1.80
C ILE A 115 -0.07 9.07 2.31
N LYS A 116 0.02 9.25 3.63
CA LYS A 116 0.58 10.46 4.22
C LYS A 116 2.03 10.69 3.76
N SER A 117 2.90 9.69 3.89
CA SER A 117 4.29 9.78 3.44
C SER A 117 4.39 10.12 1.95
N TYR A 118 3.52 9.56 1.12
CA TYR A 118 3.47 9.89 -0.31
C TYR A 118 3.15 11.37 -0.55
N PHE A 119 2.13 11.90 0.12
CA PHE A 119 1.71 13.29 -0.04
C PHE A 119 2.66 14.29 0.63
N ASP A 120 3.33 13.92 1.73
CA ASP A 120 4.36 14.76 2.36
C ASP A 120 5.54 15.04 1.39
N HIS A 121 5.81 14.13 0.45
CA HIS A 121 6.80 14.34 -0.61
C HIS A 121 6.29 15.12 -1.83
N LEU A 122 4.98 15.32 -1.95
CA LEU A 122 4.37 16.13 -3.00
C LEU A 122 4.23 17.57 -2.47
N ASN A 123 5.11 18.48 -2.91
CA ASN A 123 5.00 19.92 -2.68
C ASN A 123 3.81 20.51 -3.47
N SER A 124 2.58 20.07 -3.19
CA SER A 124 1.40 20.49 -3.92
C SER A 124 0.19 20.51 -3.00
N SER A 125 -0.48 21.65 -2.96
CA SER A 125 -1.79 21.80 -2.33
C SER A 125 -2.86 21.31 -3.30
N PHE A 126 -3.72 20.40 -2.85
CA PHE A 126 -4.83 19.88 -3.65
C PHE A 126 -6.15 20.42 -3.09
N PRO A 127 -6.92 21.20 -3.85
CA PRO A 127 -8.17 21.80 -3.37
C PRO A 127 -9.28 20.76 -3.15
N CYS A 128 -9.19 19.58 -3.78
CA CYS A 128 -10.13 18.48 -3.62
C CYS A 128 -9.44 17.15 -3.97
N LEU A 129 -9.60 16.13 -3.13
CA LEU A 129 -9.12 14.77 -3.34
C LEU A 129 -10.30 13.80 -3.20
N ASP A 130 -10.72 13.22 -4.31
CA ASP A 130 -11.68 12.12 -4.31
C ASP A 130 -10.93 10.81 -4.09
N LEU A 131 -11.15 10.19 -2.93
CA LEU A 131 -10.59 8.88 -2.63
C LEU A 131 -11.46 7.80 -3.28
N VAL A 132 -10.95 7.20 -4.35
CA VAL A 132 -11.55 6.02 -4.99
C VAL A 132 -10.76 4.79 -4.56
N VAL A 133 -11.33 3.94 -3.70
CA VAL A 133 -10.68 2.73 -3.15
C VAL A 133 -11.19 1.45 -3.81
#